data_AF-A0A2G9TFX0-F1
#
_entry.id   AF-A0A2G9TFX0-F1
#
_cell.length_a   1.000
_cell.length_b   1.000
_cell.length_c   1.000
_cell.angle_alpha   90.00
_cell.angle_beta   90.00
_cell.angle_gamma   90.00
#
_symmetry.space_group_name_H-M   'P 1'
#
loop_
_entity.id
_entity.type
_entity.pdbx_description
1 polymer ?
#
loop_
_entity_poly.entity_id
_entity_poly.type
_entity_poly.pdbx_seq_one_letter_code
_entity_poly.pdbx_strand_id
1 'polypeptide(L)'
;LPYTIYLTANWNPTYLDMNPYYVLILGTPLVVQLKINLTLTIAIALERTLALLFPVTYRKFPASKYAMYCLLIGCLLGTVDLVVQFVLTSFHRSPQCGAFGCFISKEFRYYMGNSNMAMGFVVIVLVTFLIVKLHVMQRHSEMRRISQPSVKESSMFTQ
;
A
#
# COMPACT_ATOMS: atom_id res chain seq x y z
N LEU A 1 16.97 -3.83 8.23
CA LEU A 1 16.46 -4.96 9.03
C LEU A 1 17.11 -4.98 10.43
N PRO A 2 16.97 -3.92 11.24
CA PRO A 2 17.60 -3.84 12.56
C PRO A 2 17.16 -4.97 13.50
N TYR A 3 15.89 -5.39 13.40
CA TYR A 3 15.37 -6.58 14.09
C TYR A 3 16.10 -7.88 13.71
N THR A 4 16.26 -8.17 12.41
CA THR A 4 16.95 -9.39 11.95
C THR A 4 18.40 -9.42 12.39
N ILE A 5 19.10 -8.28 12.34
CA ILE A 5 20.49 -8.16 12.80
C ILE A 5 20.60 -8.50 14.30
N TYR A 6 19.70 -7.94 15.11
CA TYR A 6 19.63 -8.22 16.55
C TYR A 6 19.34 -9.70 16.85
N LEU A 7 18.45 -10.29 16.06
CA LEU A 7 18.06 -11.71 16.15
C LEU A 7 19.22 -12.63 15.82
N THR A 8 19.95 -12.36 14.73
CA THR A 8 21.13 -13.15 14.33
C THR A 8 22.30 -12.97 15.29
N ALA A 9 22.46 -11.78 15.88
CA ALA A 9 23.54 -11.51 16.83
C ALA A 9 23.32 -12.19 18.20
N ASN A 10 22.07 -12.35 18.63
CA ASN A 10 21.72 -12.98 19.91
C ASN A 10 21.18 -14.41 19.72
N TRP A 11 21.42 -15.01 18.55
CA TRP A 11 20.93 -16.35 18.25
C TRP A 11 21.70 -17.40 19.05
N ASN A 12 20.97 -18.22 19.81
CA ASN A 12 21.54 -19.33 20.56
C ASN A 12 20.63 -20.57 20.37
N PRO A 13 21.20 -21.72 19.94
CA PRO A 13 20.44 -22.93 19.65
C PRO A 13 19.84 -23.64 20.89
N THR A 14 20.29 -23.33 22.11
CA THR A 14 19.82 -23.98 23.33
C THR A 14 18.97 -23.10 24.23
N TYR A 15 19.20 -21.79 24.26
CA TYR A 15 18.43 -20.85 25.09
C TYR A 15 18.29 -19.49 24.39
N LEU A 16 17.08 -19.16 23.96
CA LEU A 16 16.78 -17.92 23.25
C LEU A 16 15.95 -17.01 24.18
N ASP A 17 16.59 -16.01 24.78
CA ASP A 17 15.96 -15.03 25.66
C ASP A 17 16.29 -13.62 25.16
N MET A 18 15.37 -13.06 24.39
CA MET A 18 15.52 -11.73 23.83
C MET A 18 14.86 -10.70 24.73
N ASN A 19 15.49 -9.53 24.82
CA ASN A 19 14.90 -8.43 25.57
C ASN A 19 13.69 -7.87 24.78
N PRO A 20 12.46 -7.91 25.36
CA PRO A 20 11.23 -7.50 24.69
C PRO A 20 11.26 -6.04 24.22
N TYR A 21 11.96 -5.16 24.94
CA TYR A 21 12.08 -3.75 24.57
C TYR A 21 12.82 -3.56 23.25
N TYR A 22 13.96 -4.24 23.07
CA TYR A 22 14.74 -4.15 21.83
C TYR A 22 14.00 -4.78 20.65
N VAL A 23 13.34 -5.92 20.86
CA VAL A 23 12.55 -6.57 19.80
C VAL A 23 11.41 -5.67 19.32
N LEU A 24 10.68 -5.04 20.25
CA LEU A 24 9.56 -4.17 19.91
C LEU A 24 10.03 -2.91 19.18
N ILE A 25 11.05 -2.22 19.71
CA ILE A 25 11.63 -1.00 19.11
C ILE A 25 12.20 -1.30 17.72
N LEU A 26 13.00 -2.35 17.57
CA LEU A 26 13.64 -2.68 16.28
C LEU A 26 12.65 -3.23 15.25
N GLY A 27 11.49 -3.72 15.69
CA GLY A 27 10.40 -4.14 14.81
C GLY A 27 9.42 -3.03 14.43
N THR A 28 9.40 -1.90 15.14
CA THR A 28 8.56 -0.73 14.77
C THR A 28 8.75 -0.25 13.32
N PRO A 29 9.97 -0.18 12.75
CA PRO A 29 10.15 0.31 11.38
C PRO A 29 9.49 -0.62 10.36
N LEU A 30 9.45 -1.93 10.64
CA LEU A 30 8.79 -2.92 9.79
C LEU A 30 7.28 -2.68 9.71
N VAL A 31 6.65 -2.43 10.86
CA VAL A 31 5.20 -2.15 10.97
C VAL A 31 4.84 -0.89 10.21
N VAL A 32 5.59 0.20 10.44
CA VAL A 32 5.34 1.49 9.80
C VAL A 32 5.58 1.43 8.30
N GLN A 33 6.70 0.81 7.87
CA GLN A 33 7.04 0.68 6.46
C GLN A 33 5.96 -0.08 5.69
N LEU A 34 5.41 -1.16 6.26
CA LEU A 34 4.32 -1.90 5.64
C LEU A 34 3.08 -1.03 5.44
N LYS A 35 2.69 -0.25 6.46
CA LYS A 35 1.51 0.62 6.41
C LYS A 35 1.64 1.76 5.41
N ILE A 36 2.81 2.39 5.36
CA ILE A 36 3.11 3.47 4.42
C ILE A 36 3.06 2.94 2.99
N ASN A 37 3.69 1.80 2.71
CA ASN A 37 3.69 1.20 1.36
C ASN A 37 2.27 0.86 0.89
N LEU A 38 1.43 0.35 1.78
CA LEU A 38 0.04 0.04 1.45
C LEU A 38 -0.78 1.31 1.15
N THR A 39 -0.61 2.34 1.99
CA THR A 39 -1.27 3.65 1.80
C THR A 39 -0.84 4.30 0.49
N LEU A 40 0.46 4.25 0.16
CA LEU A 40 0.99 4.80 -1.08
C LEU A 40 0.45 4.03 -2.30
N THR A 41 0.30 2.71 -2.19
CA THR A 41 -0.31 1.88 -3.25
C THR A 41 -1.75 2.29 -3.51
N ILE A 42 -2.56 2.51 -2.45
CA ILE A 42 -3.93 3.04 -2.57
C ILE A 42 -3.92 4.41 -3.24
N ALA A 43 -3.03 5.31 -2.79
CA ALA A 43 -2.90 6.65 -3.35
C ALA A 43 -2.57 6.62 -4.85
N ILE A 44 -1.65 5.76 -5.28
CA ILE A 44 -1.32 5.59 -6.70
C ILE A 44 -2.54 5.06 -7.46
N ALA A 45 -3.23 4.04 -6.94
CA ALA A 45 -4.43 3.49 -7.59
C ALA A 45 -5.54 4.56 -7.74
N LEU A 46 -5.74 5.39 -6.71
CA LEU A 46 -6.68 6.51 -6.73
C LEU A 46 -6.28 7.57 -7.75
N GLU A 47 -5.00 7.96 -7.78
CA GLU A 47 -4.47 8.95 -8.73
C GLU A 47 -4.75 8.53 -10.18
N ARG A 48 -4.47 7.26 -10.51
CA ARG A 48 -4.73 6.70 -11.84
C ARG A 48 -6.22 6.65 -12.16
N THR A 49 -7.05 6.32 -11.17
CA THR A 49 -8.51 6.27 -11.34
C THR A 49 -9.10 7.66 -11.58
N LEU A 50 -8.62 8.67 -10.83
CA LEU A 50 -9.02 10.07 -11.00
C LEU A 50 -8.61 10.62 -12.37
N ALA A 51 -7.40 10.30 -12.84
CA ALA A 51 -6.94 10.70 -14.17
C ALA A 51 -7.81 10.13 -15.30
N LEU A 52 -8.34 8.90 -15.14
CA LEU A 52 -9.23 8.27 -16.12
C LEU A 52 -10.66 8.81 -16.10
N LEU A 53 -11.20 9.12 -14.91
CA LEU A 53 -12.57 9.62 -14.77
C LEU A 53 -12.69 11.12 -15.06
N PHE A 54 -11.71 11.92 -14.63
CA PHE A 54 -11.76 13.39 -14.69
C PHE A 54 -10.41 13.99 -15.14
N PRO A 55 -10.04 13.83 -16.43
CA PRO A 55 -8.75 14.27 -16.94
C PRO A 55 -8.52 15.79 -16.80
N VAL A 56 -9.59 16.60 -16.87
CA VAL A 56 -9.51 18.07 -16.77
C VAL A 56 -9.19 18.51 -15.33
N THR A 57 -9.80 17.88 -14.34
CA THR A 57 -9.55 18.16 -12.92
C THR A 57 -8.14 17.70 -12.55
N TYR A 58 -7.75 16.49 -12.97
CA TYR A 58 -6.43 15.94 -12.69
C TYR A 58 -5.29 16.84 -13.20
N ARG A 59 -5.42 17.40 -14.43
CA ARG A 59 -4.41 18.28 -15.02
C ARG A 59 -4.18 19.58 -14.24
N LYS A 60 -5.13 20.03 -13.42
CA LYS A 60 -4.98 21.22 -12.57
C LYS A 60 -4.27 20.95 -11.25
N PHE A 61 -4.16 19.69 -10.81
CA PHE A 61 -3.52 19.33 -9.55
C PHE A 61 -2.04 18.99 -9.74
N PRO A 62 -1.12 19.67 -9.02
CA PRO A 62 0.29 19.33 -9.08
C PRO A 62 0.57 17.99 -8.38
N ALA A 63 1.12 17.02 -9.12
CA ALA A 63 1.43 15.68 -8.62
C ALA A 63 2.33 15.67 -7.37
N SER A 64 3.26 16.62 -7.25
CA SER A 64 4.14 16.76 -6.09
C SER A 64 3.37 17.03 -4.79
N LYS A 65 2.34 17.89 -4.83
CA LYS A 65 1.51 18.18 -3.64
C LYS A 65 0.68 16.96 -3.27
N TYR A 66 0.13 16.26 -4.25
CA TYR A 66 -0.61 15.01 -4.01
C TYR A 66 0.27 13.97 -3.31
N ALA A 67 1.46 13.69 -3.86
CA ALA A 67 2.40 12.76 -3.25
C ALA A 67 2.79 13.15 -1.81
N MET A 68 3.02 14.44 -1.55
CA MET A 68 3.30 14.95 -0.21
C MET A 68 2.13 14.67 0.77
N TYR A 69 0.88 14.96 0.37
CA TYR A 69 -0.29 14.67 1.21
C TYR A 69 -0.46 13.17 1.45
N CYS A 70 -0.27 12.33 0.44
CA CYS A 70 -0.38 10.88 0.58
C CYS A 70 0.69 10.31 1.53
N LEU A 71 1.93 10.81 1.44
CA LEU A 71 3.00 10.45 2.37
C LEU A 71 2.69 10.91 3.79
N LEU A 72 2.17 12.13 3.98
CA LEU A 72 1.75 12.62 5.30
C LEU A 72 0.65 11.76 5.90
N ILE A 73 -0.37 11.39 5.12
CA ILE A 73 -1.44 10.49 5.55
C ILE A 73 -0.87 9.12 5.92
N GLY A 74 0.02 8.56 5.10
CA GLY A 74 0.69 7.28 5.40
C GLY A 74 1.50 7.32 6.69
N CYS A 75 2.24 8.41 6.94
CA CYS A 75 2.98 8.62 8.17
C CYS A 75 2.05 8.77 9.39
N LEU A 76 0.93 9.50 9.25
CA LEU A 76 -0.06 9.65 10.32
C LEU A 76 -0.68 8.29 10.68
N LEU A 77 -1.09 7.49 9.68
CA LEU A 77 -1.62 6.15 9.89
C LEU A 77 -0.58 5.24 10.56
N GLY A 78 0.66 5.24 10.07
CA GLY A 78 1.76 4.50 10.70
C GLY A 78 2.01 4.92 12.15
N THR A 79 1.88 6.21 12.47
CA THR A 79 2.00 6.71 13.86
C THR A 79 0.86 6.23 14.74
N VAL A 80 -0.37 6.22 14.23
CA VAL A 80 -1.52 5.65 14.96
C VAL A 80 -1.30 4.16 15.23
N ASP A 81 -0.85 3.39 14.23
CA ASP A 81 -0.51 1.98 14.42
C ASP A 81 0.59 1.78 15.49
N LEU A 82 1.59 2.67 15.55
CA LEU A 82 2.60 2.64 16.63
C LEU A 82 2.00 2.93 18.00
N VAL A 83 1.16 3.96 18.13
CA VAL A 83 0.50 4.27 19.41
C VAL A 83 -0.34 3.08 19.87
N VAL A 84 -1.12 2.50 18.97
CA VAL A 84 -1.93 1.30 19.22
C VAL A 84 -1.03 0.11 19.60
N GLN A 85 0.14 -0.04 18.97
CA GLN A 85 1.14 -1.04 19.32
C GLN A 85 1.64 -0.91 20.75
N PHE A 86 2.04 0.30 21.16
CA PHE A 86 2.56 0.56 22.50
C PHE A 86 1.49 0.50 23.59
N VAL A 87 0.24 0.87 23.28
CA VAL A 87 -0.89 0.81 24.23
C VAL A 87 -1.35 -0.63 24.47
N LEU A 88 -1.42 -1.46 23.43
CA LEU A 88 -1.92 -2.83 23.53
C LEU A 88 -0.86 -3.86 23.91
N THR A 89 0.43 -3.54 23.71
CA THR A 89 1.52 -4.47 24.03
C THR A 89 1.87 -4.39 25.51
N SER A 90 1.67 -5.49 26.22
CA SER A 90 2.26 -5.69 27.55
C SER A 90 3.65 -6.31 27.37
N PHE A 91 4.67 -5.74 28.02
CA PHE A 91 6.06 -6.19 27.91
C PHE A 91 6.27 -7.54 28.62
N HIS A 92 5.86 -8.63 27.98
CA HIS A 92 6.03 -9.97 28.52
C HIS A 92 7.22 -10.68 27.89
N ARG A 93 8.11 -11.25 28.72
CA ARG A 93 9.21 -12.09 28.25
C ARG A 93 8.67 -13.45 27.85
N SER A 94 8.98 -13.88 26.63
CA SER A 94 8.68 -15.22 26.13
C SER A 94 9.99 -15.95 25.85
N PRO A 95 10.58 -16.65 26.84
CA PRO A 95 11.76 -17.46 26.60
C PRO A 95 11.45 -18.52 25.53
N GLN A 96 12.42 -18.84 24.68
CA GLN A 96 12.33 -19.76 23.55
C GLN A 96 11.53 -19.26 22.33
N CYS A 97 10.92 -18.06 22.35
CA CYS A 97 10.32 -17.48 21.15
C CYS A 97 11.09 -16.26 20.64
N GLY A 98 11.67 -16.38 19.45
CA GLY A 98 12.38 -15.30 18.76
C GLY A 98 11.54 -14.57 17.71
N ALA A 99 10.25 -14.87 17.59
CA ALA A 99 9.40 -14.24 16.60
C ALA A 99 8.84 -12.91 17.13
N PHE A 100 8.85 -11.87 16.29
CA PHE A 100 8.28 -10.56 16.59
C PHE A 100 6.83 -10.66 17.09
N GLY A 101 6.05 -11.60 16.53
CA GLY A 101 4.68 -11.86 16.97
C GLY A 101 4.55 -12.34 18.43
N CYS A 102 5.56 -12.99 19.03
CA CYS A 102 5.48 -13.46 20.42
C CYS A 102 5.55 -12.33 21.45
N PHE A 103 6.22 -11.22 21.10
CA PHE A 103 6.36 -10.06 21.97
C PHE A 103 5.18 -9.08 21.86
N ILE A 104 4.19 -9.41 21.03
CA ILE A 104 3.08 -8.53 20.68
C ILE A 104 1.76 -9.17 21.10
N SER A 105 0.89 -8.35 21.68
CA SER A 105 -0.44 -8.76 22.11
C SER A 105 -1.27 -9.33 20.96
N LYS A 106 -2.11 -10.32 21.27
CA LYS A 106 -3.05 -10.93 20.31
C LYS A 106 -3.99 -9.87 19.74
N GLU A 107 -4.41 -8.92 20.56
CA GLU A 107 -5.29 -7.81 20.18
C GLU A 107 -4.65 -6.93 19.10
N PHE A 108 -3.39 -6.55 19.28
CA PHE A 108 -2.67 -5.77 18.27
C PHE A 108 -2.50 -6.56 16.97
N ARG A 109 -2.18 -7.85 17.06
CA ARG A 109 -2.03 -8.71 15.88
C ARG A 109 -3.33 -8.81 15.09
N TYR A 110 -4.46 -8.93 15.80
CA TYR A 110 -5.79 -8.92 15.20
C TYR A 110 -6.10 -7.56 14.56
N TYR A 111 -5.88 -6.44 15.26
CA TYR A 111 -6.06 -5.09 14.73
C TYR A 111 -5.23 -4.85 13.46
N MET A 112 -3.93 -5.15 13.51
CA MET A 112 -3.00 -4.97 12.40
C MET A 112 -3.41 -5.84 11.20
N GLY A 113 -3.78 -7.10 11.45
CA GLY A 113 -4.25 -8.02 10.41
C GLY A 113 -5.52 -7.52 9.72
N ASN A 114 -6.54 -7.14 10.49
CA ASN A 114 -7.81 -6.65 9.94
C ASN A 114 -7.64 -5.32 9.20
N SER A 115 -6.88 -4.38 9.76
CA SER A 115 -6.64 -3.08 9.11
C SER A 115 -5.91 -3.25 7.77
N ASN A 116 -4.91 -4.12 7.70
CA ASN A 116 -4.20 -4.42 6.46
C ASN A 116 -5.09 -5.13 5.44
N MET A 117 -5.93 -6.07 5.88
CA MET A 117 -6.88 -6.76 5.01
C MET A 117 -7.92 -5.79 4.43
N ALA A 118 -8.47 -4.89 5.24
CA ALA A 118 -9.42 -3.88 4.80
C ALA A 118 -8.80 -2.92 3.78
N MET A 119 -7.61 -2.40 4.04
CA MET A 119 -6.88 -1.55 3.09
C MET A 119 -6.53 -2.30 1.79
N GLY A 120 -6.11 -3.57 1.89
CA GLY A 120 -5.86 -4.43 0.74
C GLY A 120 -7.10 -4.65 -0.12
N PHE A 121 -8.27 -4.85 0.50
CA PHE A 121 -9.53 -4.96 -0.22
C PHE A 121 -9.86 -3.69 -1.02
N VAL A 122 -9.64 -2.50 -0.43
CA VAL A 122 -9.81 -1.22 -1.12
C VAL A 122 -8.90 -1.13 -2.35
N VAL A 123 -7.64 -1.54 -2.24
CA VAL A 123 -6.72 -1.59 -3.40
C VAL A 123 -7.27 -2.47 -4.51
N ILE A 124 -7.73 -3.68 -4.16
CA ILE A 124 -8.25 -4.64 -5.14
C ILE A 124 -9.43 -4.03 -5.90
N VAL A 125 -10.39 -3.44 -5.20
CA VAL A 125 -11.57 -2.81 -5.83
C VAL A 125 -11.16 -1.68 -6.77
N LEU A 126 -10.24 -0.80 -6.33
CA LEU A 126 -9.76 0.31 -7.14
C LEU A 126 -9.03 -0.16 -8.40
N VAL A 127 -8.17 -1.18 -8.27
CA VAL A 127 -7.42 -1.73 -9.40
C VAL A 127 -8.35 -2.45 -10.37
N THR A 128 -9.32 -3.24 -9.89
CA THR A 128 -10.32 -3.88 -10.75
C THR A 128 -11.13 -2.83 -11.52
N PHE A 129 -11.58 -1.77 -10.84
CA PHE A 129 -12.29 -0.68 -11.50
C PHE A 129 -11.45 0.00 -12.58
N LEU A 130 -10.19 0.29 -12.28
CA LEU A 130 -9.23 0.87 -13.20
C LEU A 130 -9.04 -0.01 -14.44
N ILE A 131 -8.82 -1.32 -14.24
CA ILE A 131 -8.64 -2.29 -15.33
C ILE A 131 -9.90 -2.33 -16.22
N VAL A 132 -11.09 -2.43 -15.62
CA VAL A 132 -12.36 -2.46 -16.37
C VAL A 132 -12.54 -1.19 -17.19
N LYS A 133 -12.31 0.00 -16.60
CA LYS A 133 -12.42 1.27 -17.32
C LYS A 133 -11.41 1.39 -18.46
N LEU A 134 -10.17 0.96 -18.25
CA LEU A 134 -9.15 0.94 -19.30
C LEU A 134 -9.56 0.04 -20.46
N HIS A 135 -10.05 -1.18 -20.20
CA HIS A 135 -10.51 -2.08 -21.25
C HIS A 135 -11.70 -1.51 -22.04
N VAL A 136 -12.66 -0.88 -21.35
CA VAL A 136 -13.80 -0.22 -22.02
C VAL A 136 -13.31 0.91 -22.93
N MET A 137 -12.41 1.77 -22.45
CA MET A 137 -11.85 2.85 -23.24
C MET A 137 -11.04 2.34 -24.45
N GLN A 138 -10.25 1.27 -24.26
CA GLN A 138 -9.48 0.64 -25.33
C GLN A 138 -10.42 0.12 -26.42
N ARG A 139 -11.46 -0.64 -26.07
CA ARG A 139 -12.45 -1.14 -27.04
C ARG A 139 -13.16 0.00 -27.78
N HIS A 140 -13.53 1.08 -27.07
CA HIS A 140 -14.14 2.25 -27.71
C HIS A 140 -13.18 2.97 -28.68
N SER A 141 -11.88 2.95 -28.38
CA SER A 141 -10.84 3.52 -29.26
C SER A 141 -10.61 2.66 -30.50
N GLU A 142 -10.66 1.34 -30.37
CA GLU A 142 -10.55 0.40 -31.50
C GLU A 142 -11.78 0.51 -32.41
N MET A 143 -12.99 0.53 -31.84
CA MET A 143 -14.23 0.78 -32.59
C MET A 143 -14.18 2.10 -33.36
N ARG A 144 -13.73 3.20 -32.73
CA ARG A 144 -13.58 4.49 -33.43
C ARG A 144 -12.56 4.44 -34.58
N ARG A 145 -11.45 3.72 -34.41
CA ARG A 145 -10.47 3.53 -35.50
C ARG A 145 -11.07 2.72 -36.66
N ILE A 146 -11.87 1.69 -36.37
CA ILE A 146 -12.56 0.86 -37.37
C ILE A 146 -13.76 1.56 -38.01
N SER A 147 -14.35 2.58 -37.39
CA SER A 147 -15.38 3.44 -38.01
C SER A 147 -14.80 4.64 -38.79
N GLN A 148 -13.47 4.85 -38.77
CA GLN A 148 -12.77 5.84 -39.62
C GLN A 148 -12.10 5.34 -40.93
N PRO A 149 -12.37 4.14 -41.50
CA PRO A 149 -11.94 3.81 -42.86
C PRO A 149 -13.01 4.29 -43.84
N SER A 150 -12.85 5.53 -44.33
CA SER A 150 -13.44 6.07 -45.59
C SER A 150 -13.78 7.57 -45.49
N VAL A 151 -12.77 8.42 -45.26
CA VAL A 151 -12.83 9.83 -45.73
C VAL A 151 -11.58 10.23 -46.52
N LYS A 152 -10.58 9.33 -46.64
CA LYS A 152 -9.38 9.58 -47.44
C LYS A 152 -9.39 8.96 -48.85
N GLU A 153 -10.41 8.17 -49.19
CA GLU A 153 -10.48 7.45 -50.48
C GLU A 153 -11.59 7.97 -51.42
N SER A 154 -12.11 9.18 -51.19
CA SER A 154 -13.09 9.81 -52.09
C SER A 154 -12.60 11.11 -52.75
N SER A 155 -11.34 11.51 -52.53
CA SER A 155 -10.74 12.70 -53.16
C SER A 155 -9.60 12.37 -54.16
N MET A 156 -9.41 11.09 -54.51
CA MET A 156 -8.38 10.65 -55.47
C MET A 156 -8.99 10.05 -56.76
N PHE A 157 -10.31 10.13 -56.95
CA PHE A 157 -11.02 9.69 -58.16
C PHE A 157 -11.86 10.79 -58.80
N THR A 158 -11.54 12.06 -58.53
CA THR A 158 -12.17 13.20 -59.21
C THR A 158 -11.14 14.31 -59.43
N GLN A 159 -10.14 14.03 -60.27
CA GLN A 159 -9.58 15.04 -61.16
C GLN A 159 -8.85 14.39 -62.33
#